data_AF-A0A6L3AQ59-F1
#
_entry.id   AF-A0A6L3AQ59-F1
#
_cell.length_a   1.000
_cell.length_b   1.000
_cell.length_c   1.000
_cell.angle_alpha   90.00
_cell.angle_beta   90.00
_cell.angle_gamma   90.00
#
_symmetry.space_group_name_H-M   'P 1'
#
loop_
_entity.id
_entity.type
_entity.pdbx_description
1 polymer ?
#
loop_
_entity_poly.entity_id
_entity_poly.type
_entity_poly.pdbx_seq_one_letter_code
_entity_poly.pdbx_strand_id
1 'polypeptide(L)'
;MDIPKEIMDKFGSKDKQNHVGKNFQNQQYRSDKKGMRAEQPTKTAEIVFRANGQLRRDLLTTDAENWSNLLYDNGFGVTPTALRNFYNEVKALQSQIEAGGFQSNEAMVGLLKSKAAYAYARAENKRKTGFGHLKSMIEQGSDLSKSERDFNDFALFFEAVMGFFKGR
;
A
#
# COMPACT_ATOMS: atom_id res chain seq x y z
N MET A 1 -59.69 7.98 -22.48
CA MET A 1 -59.18 6.66 -22.92
C MET A 1 -59.65 5.66 -21.90
N ASP A 2 -60.75 4.99 -22.22
CA ASP A 2 -61.39 3.96 -21.41
C ASP A 2 -60.66 2.63 -21.53
N ILE A 3 -60.42 1.95 -20.41
CA ILE A 3 -60.47 0.48 -20.34
C ILE A 3 -61.04 0.11 -18.97
N PRO A 4 -62.21 -0.57 -18.91
CA PRO A 4 -62.61 -1.25 -17.70
C PRO A 4 -62.82 -2.77 -17.90
N LYS A 5 -62.82 -3.46 -16.75
CA LYS A 5 -63.38 -4.79 -16.43
C LYS A 5 -62.47 -6.02 -16.52
N GLU A 6 -61.99 -6.39 -15.33
CA GLU A 6 -61.93 -7.75 -14.77
C GLU A 6 -62.89 -8.76 -15.45
N ILE A 7 -62.36 -9.92 -15.87
CA ILE A 7 -63.06 -11.22 -15.86
C ILE A 7 -62.04 -12.36 -15.63
N MET A 8 -62.12 -12.92 -14.43
CA MET A 8 -62.06 -14.36 -14.05
C MET A 8 -60.75 -15.17 -14.07
N ASP A 9 -60.36 -15.53 -12.84
CA ASP A 9 -59.94 -16.86 -12.38
C ASP A 9 -60.29 -18.05 -13.30
N LYS A 10 -59.37 -19.03 -13.41
CA LYS A 10 -59.52 -20.38 -12.79
C LYS A 10 -58.51 -21.42 -13.36
N PHE A 11 -57.72 -21.98 -12.43
CA PHE A 11 -57.29 -23.39 -12.29
C PHE A 11 -56.62 -24.15 -13.45
N GLY A 12 -55.45 -24.75 -13.16
CA GLY A 12 -54.93 -25.88 -13.93
C GLY A 12 -53.50 -26.33 -13.60
N SER A 13 -53.29 -26.91 -12.42
CA SER A 13 -52.08 -27.67 -12.05
C SER A 13 -52.10 -29.07 -12.70
N LYS A 14 -50.95 -29.59 -13.15
CA LYS A 14 -50.58 -31.02 -13.35
C LYS A 14 -49.17 -31.09 -13.99
N ASP A 15 -48.13 -31.48 -13.24
CA ASP A 15 -47.66 -32.85 -12.95
C ASP A 15 -46.43 -33.25 -13.80
N LYS A 16 -45.31 -33.39 -13.08
CA LYS A 16 -44.33 -34.51 -13.07
C LYS A 16 -43.84 -35.11 -14.39
N GLN A 17 -42.52 -35.19 -14.53
CA GLN A 17 -41.82 -36.48 -14.66
C GLN A 17 -40.32 -36.38 -14.38
N ASN A 18 -39.86 -37.23 -13.44
CA ASN A 18 -38.47 -37.60 -13.19
C ASN A 18 -37.96 -38.52 -14.30
N HIS A 19 -36.67 -38.46 -14.64
CA HIS A 19 -35.90 -39.67 -14.93
C HIS A 19 -34.44 -39.56 -14.47
N VAL A 20 -33.99 -40.70 -13.95
CA VAL A 20 -32.77 -41.01 -13.20
C VAL A 20 -31.72 -41.61 -14.14
N GLY A 21 -30.46 -41.22 -13.96
CA GLY A 21 -29.36 -42.18 -13.78
C GLY A 21 -28.35 -42.44 -14.91
N LYS A 22 -27.08 -42.17 -14.55
CA LYS A 22 -25.87 -43.05 -14.63
C LYS A 22 -24.73 -42.72 -15.62
N ASN A 23 -23.53 -42.71 -14.99
CA ASN A 23 -22.21 -43.23 -15.41
C ASN A 23 -21.17 -42.31 -16.11
N PHE A 24 -20.23 -41.83 -15.27
CA PHE A 24 -18.78 -42.10 -15.25
C PHE A 24 -17.96 -42.36 -16.54
N GLN A 25 -16.78 -41.72 -16.54
CA GLN A 25 -15.50 -41.95 -17.25
C GLN A 25 -15.33 -41.41 -18.69
N ASN A 26 -14.63 -40.26 -18.81
CA ASN A 26 -13.20 -40.20 -19.24
C ASN A 26 -12.75 -38.74 -19.23
N GLN A 27 -11.82 -38.35 -18.35
CA GLN A 27 -10.40 -38.15 -18.69
C GLN A 27 -10.16 -37.58 -20.10
N GLN A 28 -10.01 -36.26 -20.18
CA GLN A 28 -9.03 -35.65 -21.06
C GLN A 28 -8.30 -34.52 -20.34
N TYR A 29 -6.98 -34.63 -20.41
CA TYR A 29 -5.97 -33.75 -19.85
C TYR A 29 -6.21 -32.29 -20.22
N ARG A 30 -6.38 -31.42 -19.22
CA ARG A 30 -5.93 -30.04 -19.26
C ARG A 30 -5.00 -29.79 -18.09
N SER A 31 -3.75 -30.15 -18.30
CA SER A 31 -2.61 -29.55 -17.65
C SER A 31 -2.65 -28.04 -17.91
N ASP A 32 -2.87 -27.24 -16.87
CA ASP A 32 -2.19 -25.95 -16.76
C ASP A 32 -2.12 -25.50 -15.29
N LYS A 33 -0.91 -25.69 -14.76
CA LYS A 33 -0.17 -24.84 -13.81
C LYS A 33 -1.01 -24.16 -12.73
N LYS A 34 -1.02 -24.71 -11.51
CA LYS A 34 0.00 -24.47 -10.46
C LYS A 34 -0.03 -23.03 -9.98
N GLY A 35 -0.44 -22.88 -8.71
CA GLY A 35 -0.71 -21.64 -8.02
C GLY A 35 0.24 -20.49 -8.34
N MET A 36 -0.36 -19.35 -8.67
CA MET A 36 0.31 -18.06 -8.60
C MET A 36 0.49 -17.72 -7.11
N ARG A 37 1.58 -18.28 -6.60
CA ARG A 37 2.46 -17.78 -5.57
C ARG A 37 2.17 -16.30 -5.26
N ALA A 38 1.77 -16.01 -4.03
CA ALA A 38 1.87 -14.65 -3.50
C ALA A 38 3.29 -14.16 -3.80
N GLU A 39 3.41 -13.18 -4.71
CA GLU A 39 4.68 -12.58 -5.02
C GLU A 39 5.19 -11.92 -3.74
N GLN A 40 6.21 -12.54 -3.16
CA GLN A 40 6.98 -11.97 -2.07
C GLN A 40 7.52 -10.61 -2.55
N PRO A 41 7.41 -9.53 -1.77
CA PRO A 41 7.82 -8.21 -2.21
C PRO A 41 9.30 -8.25 -2.61
N THR A 42 9.61 -7.64 -3.75
CA THR A 42 10.96 -7.35 -4.21
C THR A 42 11.73 -6.73 -3.06
N LYS A 43 12.91 -7.30 -2.74
CA LYS A 43 13.78 -6.84 -1.64
C LYS A 43 14.00 -5.33 -1.80
N THR A 44 13.30 -4.53 -0.99
CA THR A 44 13.38 -3.07 -1.04
C THR A 44 14.78 -2.63 -0.61
N ALA A 45 15.24 -1.50 -1.16
CA ALA A 45 16.48 -0.90 -0.71
C ALA A 45 16.43 -0.69 0.81
N GLU A 46 17.52 -1.00 1.51
CA GLU A 46 17.61 -0.84 2.95
C GLU A 46 17.98 0.60 3.29
N ILE A 47 17.29 1.21 4.25
CA ILE A 47 17.62 2.55 4.75
C ILE A 47 18.66 2.40 5.86
N VAL A 48 19.76 3.14 5.72
CA VAL A 48 20.78 3.26 6.77
C VAL A 48 21.07 4.73 6.99
N PHE A 49 20.65 5.29 8.13
CA PHE A 49 20.84 6.72 8.40
C PHE A 49 22.30 7.09 8.56
N ARG A 50 23.04 6.29 9.33
CA ARG A 50 24.37 6.66 9.80
C ARG A 50 25.42 5.59 9.55
N ALA A 51 26.64 6.07 9.36
CA ALA A 51 27.86 5.27 9.39
C ALA A 51 28.87 6.00 10.27
N ASN A 52 29.56 5.29 11.17
CA ASN A 52 30.55 5.87 12.08
C ASN A 52 30.02 7.06 12.91
N GLY A 53 28.75 7.00 13.34
CA GLY A 53 28.12 8.04 14.17
C GLY A 53 27.68 9.32 13.43
N GLN A 54 27.99 9.43 12.14
CA GLN A 54 27.64 10.57 11.28
C GLN A 54 26.52 10.22 10.30
N LEU A 55 25.72 11.21 9.93
CA LEU A 55 24.72 11.08 8.88
C LEU A 55 25.40 10.77 7.55
N ARG A 56 24.95 9.72 6.86
CA ARG A 56 25.49 9.36 5.54
C ARG A 56 25.09 10.43 4.53
N ARG A 57 26.06 11.01 3.83
CA ARG A 57 25.79 11.95 2.73
C ARG A 57 24.91 11.31 1.65
N ASP A 58 25.20 10.06 1.30
CA ASP A 58 24.49 9.32 0.26
C ASP A 58 23.00 9.11 0.59
N LEU A 59 22.65 9.10 1.88
CA LEU A 59 21.26 9.05 2.32
C LEU A 59 20.44 10.20 1.70
N LEU A 60 21.03 11.40 1.65
CA LEU A 60 20.38 12.61 1.18
C LEU A 60 20.59 12.88 -0.32
N THR A 61 21.34 12.01 -1.01
CA THR A 61 21.61 12.14 -2.44
C THR A 61 21.16 10.88 -3.18
N THR A 62 22.07 9.94 -3.44
CA THR A 62 21.85 8.76 -4.26
C THR A 62 20.72 7.88 -3.71
N ASP A 63 20.69 7.65 -2.39
CA ASP A 63 19.66 6.81 -1.77
C ASP A 63 18.28 7.49 -1.89
N ALA A 64 18.20 8.81 -1.61
CA ALA A 64 16.96 9.58 -1.76
C ALA A 64 16.44 9.61 -3.21
N GLU A 65 17.33 9.77 -4.19
CA GLU A 65 16.96 9.71 -5.62
C GLU A 65 16.46 8.31 -6.00
N ASN A 66 17.14 7.25 -5.56
CA ASN A 66 16.72 5.88 -5.82
C ASN A 66 15.33 5.60 -5.26
N TRP A 67 15.08 5.99 -4.00
CA TRP A 67 13.76 5.88 -3.39
C TRP A 67 12.70 6.70 -4.11
N SER A 68 13.01 7.93 -4.53
CA SER A 68 12.12 8.75 -5.36
C SER A 68 11.71 8.02 -6.64
N ASN A 69 12.65 7.40 -7.35
CA ASN A 69 12.37 6.67 -8.59
C ASN A 69 11.47 5.44 -8.32
N LEU A 70 11.72 4.69 -7.25
CA LEU A 70 10.86 3.57 -6.83
C LEU A 70 9.43 4.02 -6.49
N LEU A 71 9.30 5.18 -5.83
CA LEU A 71 7.99 5.73 -5.48
C LEU A 71 7.23 6.24 -6.70
N TYR A 72 7.93 6.78 -7.70
CA TYR A 72 7.30 7.29 -8.92
C TYR A 72 6.85 6.17 -9.85
N ASP A 73 7.63 5.09 -9.95
CA ASP A 73 7.33 3.88 -10.73
C ASP A 73 6.82 4.22 -12.14
N ASN A 74 7.61 4.99 -12.89
CA ASN A 74 7.28 5.46 -14.26
C ASN A 74 5.89 6.13 -14.40
N GLY A 75 5.41 6.81 -13.36
CA GLY A 75 4.11 7.49 -13.31
C GLY A 75 2.95 6.61 -12.82
N PHE A 76 3.19 5.31 -12.65
CA PHE A 76 2.24 4.37 -12.08
C PHE A 76 2.33 4.26 -10.56
N GLY A 77 3.31 4.91 -9.92
CA GLY A 77 3.52 4.81 -8.48
C GLY A 77 2.62 5.70 -7.63
N VAL A 78 3.20 6.22 -6.55
CA VAL A 78 2.54 7.09 -5.57
C VAL A 78 2.16 8.42 -6.22
N THR A 79 0.98 8.94 -5.88
CA THR A 79 0.58 10.26 -6.37
C THR A 79 1.30 11.37 -5.59
N PRO A 80 1.54 12.55 -6.20
CA PRO A 80 2.25 13.64 -5.54
C PRO A 80 1.55 14.10 -4.27
N THR A 81 0.20 14.11 -4.30
CA THR A 81 -0.64 14.43 -3.14
C THR A 81 -0.48 13.41 -2.02
N ALA A 82 -0.49 12.11 -2.33
CA ALA A 82 -0.33 11.07 -1.31
C ALA A 82 1.04 11.15 -0.64
N LEU A 83 2.11 11.31 -1.43
CA LEU A 83 3.47 11.44 -0.90
C LEU A 83 3.60 12.69 -0.01
N ARG A 84 3.06 13.83 -0.45
CA ARG A 84 3.04 15.08 0.33
C ARG A 84 2.27 14.94 1.63
N ASN A 85 1.15 14.23 1.64
CA ASN A 85 0.37 14.01 2.85
C ASN A 85 1.19 13.24 3.90
N PHE A 86 1.87 12.16 3.51
CA PHE A 86 2.77 11.44 4.42
C PHE A 86 3.94 12.29 4.89
N TYR A 87 4.55 13.06 4.00
CA TYR A 87 5.63 13.98 4.36
C TYR A 87 5.17 15.00 5.41
N ASN A 88 4.00 15.62 5.21
CA ASN A 88 3.44 16.57 6.16
C ASN A 88 3.14 15.92 7.52
N GLU A 89 2.67 14.68 7.55
CA GLU A 89 2.47 13.95 8.81
C GLU A 89 3.80 13.72 9.55
N VAL A 90 4.85 13.34 8.83
CA VAL A 90 6.19 13.17 9.43
C VAL A 90 6.72 14.50 9.98
N LYS A 91 6.56 15.61 9.26
CA LYS A 91 6.98 16.94 9.74
C LYS A 91 6.14 17.43 10.93
N ALA A 92 4.84 17.15 10.94
CA ALA A 92 3.97 17.48 12.08
C ALA A 92 4.41 16.71 13.33
N LEU A 93 4.71 15.41 13.18
CA LEU A 93 5.20 14.58 14.28
C LEU A 93 6.60 15.00 14.73
N GLN A 94 7.47 15.43 13.81
CA GLN A 94 8.78 15.99 14.14
C GLN A 94 8.63 17.19 15.07
N SER A 95 7.75 18.14 14.73
CA SER A 95 7.47 19.31 15.56
C SER A 95 6.90 18.93 16.94
N GLN A 96 6.07 17.90 17.03
CA GLN A 96 5.57 17.38 18.31
C GLN A 96 6.66 16.75 19.17
N ILE A 97 7.60 16.03 18.54
CA ILE A 97 8.76 15.44 19.21
C ILE A 97 9.71 16.54 19.72
N GLU A 98 9.99 17.56 18.91
CA GLU A 98 10.81 18.71 19.32
C GLU A 98 10.21 19.46 20.53
N ALA A 99 8.88 19.53 20.61
CA ALA A 99 8.17 20.19 21.70
C ALA A 99 7.99 19.32 22.96
N GLY A 100 7.75 18.01 22.79
CA GLY A 100 7.29 17.10 23.87
C GLY A 100 8.20 15.90 24.15
N GLY A 101 9.32 15.79 23.43
CA GLY A 101 10.26 14.68 23.50
C GLY A 101 9.81 13.43 22.72
N PHE A 102 10.78 12.60 22.35
CA PHE A 102 10.54 11.39 21.57
C PHE A 102 9.66 10.37 22.31
N GLN A 103 9.95 10.10 23.59
CA GLN A 103 9.27 9.05 24.36
C GLN A 103 7.75 9.27 24.44
N SER A 104 7.32 10.52 24.63
CA SER A 104 5.89 10.89 24.65
C SER A 104 5.17 10.65 23.32
N ASN A 105 5.93 10.59 22.23
CA ASN A 105 5.43 10.53 20.86
C ASN A 105 5.79 9.22 20.14
N GLU A 106 6.51 8.30 20.79
CA GLU A 106 7.00 7.04 20.20
C GLU A 106 5.85 6.20 19.61
N ALA A 107 4.72 6.13 20.32
CA ALA A 107 3.52 5.45 19.84
C ALA A 107 2.99 6.05 18.51
N MET A 108 3.10 7.38 18.35
CA MET A 108 2.69 8.07 17.13
C MET A 108 3.66 7.81 15.98
N VAL A 109 4.95 7.65 16.25
CA VAL A 109 5.94 7.17 15.25
C VAL A 109 5.53 5.78 14.78
N GLY A 110 5.18 4.89 15.70
CA GLY A 110 4.65 3.56 15.36
C GLY A 110 3.38 3.59 14.51
N LEU A 111 2.50 4.58 14.72
CA LEU A 111 1.23 4.73 14.00
C LEU A 111 1.41 5.05 12.51
N LEU A 112 2.54 5.67 12.11
CA LEU A 112 2.87 5.91 10.70
C LEU A 112 2.85 4.60 9.88
N LYS A 113 3.29 3.49 10.49
CA LYS A 113 3.29 2.17 9.86
C LYS A 113 1.88 1.70 9.51
N SER A 114 0.95 1.81 10.46
CA SER A 114 -0.45 1.45 10.25
C SER A 114 -1.11 2.30 9.17
N LYS A 115 -0.82 3.60 9.13
CA LYS A 115 -1.31 4.50 8.08
C LYS A 115 -0.76 4.13 6.71
N ALA A 116 0.53 3.81 6.62
CA ALA A 116 1.17 3.40 5.37
C ALA A 116 0.63 2.04 4.88
N ALA A 117 0.40 1.09 5.78
CA ALA A 117 -0.25 -0.18 5.47
C ALA A 117 -1.68 0.01 4.94
N TYR A 118 -2.46 0.91 5.55
CA TYR A 118 -3.79 1.24 5.08
C TYR A 118 -3.78 1.92 3.70
N ALA A 119 -2.90 2.90 3.49
CA ALA A 119 -2.73 3.56 2.19
C ALA A 119 -2.35 2.55 1.09
N TYR A 120 -1.42 1.63 1.40
CA TYR A 120 -1.09 0.53 0.51
C TYR A 120 -2.33 -0.32 0.23
N ALA A 121 -3.06 -0.79 1.24
CA ALA A 121 -4.24 -1.64 1.07
C ALA A 121 -5.29 -0.99 0.15
N ARG A 122 -5.50 0.32 0.28
CA ARG A 122 -6.47 1.11 -0.50
C ARG A 122 -5.99 1.55 -1.88
N ALA A 123 -4.70 1.44 -2.18
CA ALA A 123 -4.16 1.82 -3.48
C ALA A 123 -4.78 1.00 -4.62
N GLU A 124 -5.00 1.64 -5.77
CA GLU A 124 -5.37 0.96 -7.01
C GLU A 124 -4.31 -0.08 -7.39
N ASN A 125 -4.72 -1.20 -8.01
CA ASN A 125 -3.80 -2.29 -8.37
C ASN A 125 -2.60 -1.79 -9.19
N LYS A 126 -2.83 -0.88 -10.15
CA LYS A 126 -1.74 -0.30 -10.98
C LYS A 126 -0.73 0.53 -10.19
N ARG A 127 -1.06 0.96 -8.96
CA ARG A 127 -0.19 1.76 -8.08
C ARG A 127 0.38 0.97 -6.89
N LYS A 128 0.06 -0.32 -6.79
CA LYS A 128 0.44 -1.15 -5.63
C LYS A 128 1.95 -1.19 -5.43
N THR A 129 2.73 -1.28 -6.50
CA THR A 129 4.20 -1.32 -6.41
C THR A 129 4.74 -0.05 -5.75
N GLY A 130 4.42 1.14 -6.27
CA GLY A 130 4.84 2.41 -5.68
C GLY A 130 4.37 2.61 -4.23
N PHE A 131 3.11 2.27 -3.92
CA PHE A 131 2.62 2.31 -2.53
C PHE A 131 3.26 1.25 -1.62
N GLY A 132 3.70 0.11 -2.17
CA GLY A 132 4.47 -0.90 -1.46
C GLY A 132 5.85 -0.38 -1.08
N HIS A 133 6.50 0.36 -1.98
CA HIS A 133 7.73 1.08 -1.67
C HIS A 133 7.52 2.17 -0.62
N LEU A 134 6.46 2.99 -0.74
CA LEU A 134 6.13 3.98 0.29
C LEU A 134 5.93 3.33 1.67
N LYS A 135 5.14 2.26 1.73
CA LYS A 135 4.93 1.49 2.95
C LYS A 135 6.26 1.03 3.54
N SER A 136 7.12 0.41 2.73
CA SER A 136 8.43 -0.06 3.20
C SER A 136 9.31 1.09 3.69
N MET A 137 9.32 2.23 3.01
CA MET A 137 10.09 3.40 3.41
C MET A 137 9.64 3.94 4.77
N ILE A 138 8.32 4.07 4.98
CA ILE A 138 7.75 4.51 6.26
C ILE A 138 8.04 3.50 7.37
N GLU A 139 7.89 2.20 7.10
CA GLU A 139 8.19 1.14 8.07
C GLU A 139 9.65 1.17 8.52
N GLN A 140 10.58 1.17 7.57
CA GLN A 140 12.01 1.23 7.86
C GLN A 140 12.37 2.51 8.62
N GLY A 141 11.90 3.68 8.17
CA GLY A 141 12.16 4.96 8.83
C GLY A 141 11.63 5.00 10.26
N SER A 142 10.41 4.50 10.48
CA SER A 142 9.80 4.41 11.82
C SER A 142 10.54 3.42 12.71
N ASP A 143 10.95 2.27 12.19
CA ASP A 143 11.62 1.24 12.97
C ASP A 143 13.04 1.67 13.36
N LEU A 144 13.74 2.41 12.50
CA LEU A 144 15.07 2.98 12.79
C LEU A 144 15.02 4.18 13.75
N SER A 145 13.87 4.84 13.87
CA SER A 145 13.67 5.97 14.76
C SER A 145 13.57 5.50 16.21
N LYS A 146 14.69 5.45 16.94
CA LYS A 146 14.74 5.08 18.38
C LYS A 146 14.99 6.26 19.31
N SER A 147 15.19 7.44 18.73
CA SER A 147 15.42 8.69 19.43
C SER A 147 14.92 9.85 18.58
N GLU A 148 14.83 11.03 19.19
CA GLU A 148 14.56 12.28 18.45
C GLU A 148 15.58 12.49 17.32
N ARG A 149 16.85 12.22 17.59
CA ARG A 149 17.93 12.36 16.61
C ARG A 149 17.73 11.43 15.40
N ASP A 150 17.25 10.21 15.62
CA ASP A 150 17.01 9.25 14.54
C ASP A 150 15.73 9.59 13.75
N PHE A 151 14.70 10.09 14.43
CA PHE A 151 13.49 10.57 13.76
C PHE A 151 13.76 11.82 12.91
N ASN A 152 14.65 12.70 13.38
CA ASN A 152 15.12 13.84 12.60
C ASN A 152 15.89 13.40 11.35
N ASP A 153 16.72 12.35 11.44
CA ASP A 153 17.38 11.77 10.26
C ASP A 153 16.36 11.21 9.26
N PHE A 154 15.30 10.54 9.75
CA PHE A 154 14.21 10.05 8.91
C PHE A 154 13.48 11.19 8.21
N ALA A 155 13.10 12.24 8.94
CA ALA A 155 12.41 13.40 8.39
C ALA A 155 13.25 14.09 7.30
N LEU A 156 14.55 14.24 7.54
CA LEU A 156 15.48 14.84 6.60
C LEU A 156 15.67 13.98 5.34
N PHE A 157 15.76 12.66 5.51
CA PHE A 157 15.78 11.73 4.38
C PHE A 157 14.51 11.82 3.53
N PHE A 158 13.33 11.84 4.16
CA PHE A 158 12.05 11.97 3.45
C PHE A 158 11.97 13.31 2.71
N GLU A 159 12.46 14.40 3.31
CA GLU A 159 12.57 15.71 2.63
C GLU A 159 13.45 15.63 1.37
N ALA A 160 14.59 14.94 1.43
CA ALA A 160 15.44 14.73 0.26
C ALA A 160 14.72 13.91 -0.84
N VAL A 161 14.02 12.83 -0.46
CA VAL A 161 13.20 12.02 -1.39
C VAL A 161 12.14 12.89 -2.08
N MET A 162 11.44 13.75 -1.33
CA MET A 162 10.48 14.71 -1.87
C MET A 162 11.13 15.67 -2.87
N GLY A 163 12.34 16.13 -2.60
CA GLY A 163 13.10 17.01 -3.49
C GLY A 163 13.42 16.36 -4.85
N PHE A 164 13.73 15.07 -4.86
CA PHE A 164 13.97 14.29 -6.08
C PHE A 164 12.70 13.78 -6.76
N PHE A 165 11.53 13.86 -6.12
CA PHE A 165 10.31 13.26 -6.65
C PHE A 165 9.85 13.95 -7.94
N LYS A 166 9.99 13.24 -9.08
CA LYS A 166 9.73 13.74 -10.44
C LYS A 166 8.24 13.83 -10.80
N GLY A 167 7.34 13.36 -9.93
CA GLY A 167 5.89 13.49 -10.10
C GLY A 167 5.39 14.89 -9.76
N ARG A 168 5.75 15.90 -10.57
CA ARG A 168 5.09 17.22 -10.51
C ARG A 168 3.87 17.23 -11.41
#